data_AF-A0A3M0KK64-F1
#
_entry.id   AF-A0A3M0KK64-F1
#
_cell.length_a   1.000
_cell.length_b   1.000
_cell.length_c   1.000
_cell.angle_alpha   90.00
_cell.angle_beta   90.00
_cell.angle_gamma   90.00
#
_symmetry.space_group_name_H-M   'P 1'
#
loop_
_entity.id
_entity.type
_entity.pdbx_description
1 polymer ?
#
loop_
_entity_poly.entity_id
_entity_poly.type
_entity_poly.pdbx_seq_one_letter_code
_entity_poly.pdbx_strand_id
1 'polypeptide(L)'
;MHIPEYSQIVSPLYLVTRKKNNFHWGPEQQQAFAQIKQEIAHAVALSPVKTGPDVKNVLYSAAGNNSLSWSLWQKVPEETQGRPLEF
;
A
#
# COMPACT_ATOMS: atom_id res chain seq x y z
N MET A 1 -1.74 7.44 -5.58
CA MET A 1 -2.46 6.15 -5.60
C MET A 1 -3.87 6.41 -5.07
N HIS A 2 -4.92 6.07 -5.81
CA HIS A 2 -6.30 6.28 -5.37
C HIS A 2 -6.99 4.92 -5.21
N ILE A 3 -7.40 4.60 -3.99
CA ILE A 3 -8.19 3.41 -3.67
C ILE A 3 -9.59 3.89 -3.34
N PRO A 4 -10.63 3.48 -4.09
CA PRO A 4 -12.00 3.88 -3.79
C PRO A 4 -12.40 3.35 -2.41
N GLU A 5 -13.16 4.16 -1.67
CA GLU A 5 -13.72 3.77 -0.36
C GLU A 5 -12.67 3.32 0.68
N TYR A 6 -11.42 3.75 0.53
CA TYR A 6 -10.31 3.35 1.41
C TYR A 6 -10.67 3.43 2.90
N SER A 7 -11.27 4.54 3.33
CA SER A 7 -11.67 4.75 4.73
C SER A 7 -12.70 3.73 5.22
N GLN A 8 -13.60 3.27 4.35
CA GLN A 8 -14.60 2.26 4.68
C GLN A 8 -13.95 0.89 4.80
N ILE A 9 -13.08 0.54 3.85
CA ILE A 9 -12.36 -0.75 3.81
C ILE A 9 -11.45 -0.91 5.04
N VAL A 10 -10.74 0.16 5.45
CA VAL A 10 -9.81 0.08 6.59
C VAL A 10 -10.47 0.29 7.95
N SER A 11 -11.75 0.69 8.00
CA SER A 11 -12.46 0.96 9.26
C SER A 11 -12.44 -0.23 10.23
N PRO A 12 -12.71 -1.50 9.79
CA PRO A 12 -12.59 -2.66 10.67
C PRO A 12 -11.16 -2.91 11.19
N LEU A 13 -10.14 -2.53 10.42
CA LEU A 13 -8.72 -2.65 10.78
C LEU A 13 -8.28 -1.55 11.75
N TYR A 14 -8.92 -0.38 11.71
CA TYR A 14 -8.64 0.70 12.65
C TYR A 14 -9.01 0.29 14.08
N LEU A 15 -10.10 -0.47 14.26
CA LEU A 15 -10.56 -0.92 15.56
C LEU A 15 -9.57 -1.86 16.28
N VAL A 16 -8.78 -2.64 15.52
CA VAL A 16 -7.76 -3.56 16.08
C VAL A 16 -6.41 -2.90 16.37
N THR A 17 -6.13 -1.76 15.75
CA THR A 17 -4.89 -0.99 15.96
C THR A 17 -5.05 0.13 17.01
N ARG A 18 -6.30 0.44 17.41
CA ARG A 18 -6.59 1.47 18.40
C ARG A 18 -6.13 1.06 19.81
N LYS A 19 -5.39 1.96 20.46
CA LYS A 19 -4.94 1.79 21.85
C LYS A 19 -6.13 1.58 22.80
N LYS A 20 -5.96 0.72 23.81
CA LYS A 20 -6.96 0.31 24.83
C LYS A 20 -8.10 -0.58 24.33
N ASN A 21 -8.11 -0.98 23.07
CA ASN A 21 -8.99 -2.05 22.61
C ASN A 21 -8.31 -3.41 22.78
N ASN A 22 -9.09 -4.43 23.11
CA ASN A 22 -8.62 -5.81 23.03
C ASN A 22 -8.45 -6.19 21.55
N PHE A 23 -7.35 -6.88 21.24
CA PHE A 23 -7.12 -7.38 19.90
C PHE A 23 -8.08 -8.54 19.61
N HIS A 24 -9.01 -8.32 18.69
CA HIS A 24 -9.94 -9.33 18.20
C HIS A 24 -9.87 -9.39 16.68
N TRP A 25 -9.55 -10.57 16.15
CA TRP A 25 -9.44 -10.80 14.72
C TRP A 25 -10.61 -11.64 14.23
N GLY A 26 -11.68 -10.97 13.78
CA GLY A 26 -12.89 -11.60 13.30
C GLY A 26 -12.96 -11.69 11.77
N PRO A 27 -14.06 -12.24 11.24
CA PRO A 27 -14.30 -12.34 9.81
C PRO A 27 -14.25 -10.99 9.09
N GLU A 28 -14.79 -9.93 9.72
CA GLU A 28 -14.80 -8.57 9.16
C GLU A 28 -13.39 -8.00 9.00
N GLN A 29 -12.51 -8.21 9.98
CA GLN A 29 -11.11 -7.78 9.92
C GLN A 29 -10.35 -8.56 8.86
N GLN A 30 -10.57 -9.88 8.80
CA GLN A 30 -9.93 -10.72 7.79
C GLN A 30 -10.36 -10.33 6.37
N GLN A 31 -11.66 -10.06 6.17
CA GLN A 31 -12.21 -9.62 4.89
C GLN A 31 -11.64 -8.24 4.50
N ALA A 32 -11.67 -7.26 5.41
CA ALA A 32 -11.09 -5.94 5.19
C ALA A 32 -9.60 -6.03 4.83
N PHE A 33 -8.85 -6.90 5.50
CA PHE A 33 -7.43 -7.10 5.22
C PHE A 33 -7.17 -7.75 3.86
N ALA A 34 -7.96 -8.74 3.47
CA ALA A 34 -7.88 -9.35 2.14
C ALA A 34 -8.24 -8.33 1.04
N GLN A 35 -9.31 -7.57 1.26
CA GLN A 35 -9.79 -6.58 0.32
C GLN A 35 -8.76 -5.47 0.09
N ILE A 36 -8.16 -4.89 1.15
CA ILE A 36 -7.17 -3.83 0.96
C ILE A 36 -5.90 -4.33 0.27
N LYS A 37 -5.47 -5.58 0.52
CA LYS A 37 -4.35 -6.19 -0.21
C LYS A 37 -4.64 -6.30 -1.71
N GLN A 38 -5.85 -6.74 -2.06
CA GLN A 38 -6.27 -6.87 -3.45
C GLN A 38 -6.37 -5.50 -4.13
N GLU A 39 -6.96 -4.51 -3.47
CA GLU A 39 -7.07 -3.15 -4.01
C GLU A 39 -5.69 -2.51 -4.23
N ILE A 40 -4.74 -2.72 -3.31
CA ILE A 40 -3.35 -2.26 -3.47
C ILE A 40 -2.69 -2.93 -4.68
N ALA A 41 -2.78 -4.26 -4.78
CA ALA A 41 -2.20 -5.00 -5.89
C ALA A 41 -2.81 -4.56 -7.24
N HIS A 42 -4.12 -4.36 -7.30
CA HIS A 42 -4.82 -3.93 -8.49
C HIS A 42 -4.45 -2.50 -8.90
N ALA A 43 -4.39 -1.57 -7.94
CA ALA A 43 -3.98 -0.19 -8.22
C ALA A 43 -2.52 -0.07 -8.69
N VAL A 44 -1.64 -0.94 -8.19
CA VAL A 44 -0.25 -1.05 -8.70
C VAL A 44 -0.25 -1.60 -10.13
N ALA A 45 -0.93 -2.71 -10.38
CA ALA A 45 -0.96 -3.34 -11.71
C ALA A 45 -1.54 -2.42 -12.80
N LEU A 46 -2.53 -1.59 -12.46
CA LEU A 46 -3.14 -0.64 -13.39
C LEU A 46 -2.34 0.66 -13.60
N SER A 47 -1.28 0.90 -12.83
CA SER A 47 -0.50 2.13 -12.95
C SER A 47 0.46 2.04 -14.15
N PRO A 48 0.27 2.82 -15.23
CA PRO A 48 1.18 2.81 -16.35
C PRO A 48 2.54 3.34 -15.89
N VAL A 49 3.61 2.66 -16.28
CA VAL A 49 4.97 3.16 -16.07
C VAL A 49 5.12 4.45 -16.86
N LYS A 50 5.35 5.56 -16.16
CA LYS A 50 5.62 6.85 -16.80
C LYS A 50 7.07 6.87 -17.28
N THR A 51 7.27 7.32 -18.51
CA THR A 51 8.58 7.53 -19.11
C THR A 51 8.77 9.01 -19.42
N GLY A 52 9.93 9.56 -19.08
CA GLY A 52 10.25 10.97 -19.29
C GLY A 52 11.60 11.32 -18.66
N PRO A 53 12.29 12.37 -19.16
CA PRO A 53 13.63 12.73 -18.70
C PRO A 53 13.68 13.08 -17.21
N ASP A 54 12.58 13.56 -16.64
CA ASP A 54 12.50 13.96 -15.24
C ASP A 54 11.88 12.92 -14.30
N VAL A 55 11.43 11.77 -14.83
CA VAL A 55 10.86 10.68 -14.02
C VAL A 55 12.00 9.90 -13.36
N LYS A 56 11.96 9.78 -12.03
CA LYS A 56 12.97 9.05 -11.26
C LYS A 56 12.38 7.78 -10.66
N ASN A 57 13.09 6.67 -10.82
CA ASN A 57 12.80 5.43 -10.10
C ASN A 57 13.55 5.43 -8.77
N VAL A 58 12.86 5.06 -7.70
CA VAL A 58 13.37 4.99 -6.33
C VAL A 58 13.11 3.59 -5.80
N LEU A 59 14.17 2.90 -5.39
CA LEU A 59 14.08 1.60 -4.75
C LEU A 59 14.16 1.79 -3.23
N TYR A 60 13.13 1.36 -2.52
CA TYR A 60 13.17 1.23 -1.07
C TYR A 60 13.44 -0.23 -0.73
N SER A 61 14.45 -0.51 0.10
CA SER A 61 14.73 -1.85 0.60
C SER A 61 14.71 -1.85 2.13
N ALA A 62 14.21 -2.93 2.69
CA ALA A 62 14.21 -3.18 4.13
C ALA A 62 14.63 -4.63 4.37
N ALA A 63 15.59 -4.84 5.26
CA ALA A 63 16.02 -6.16 5.69
C ALA A 63 15.74 -6.31 7.18
N GLY A 64 15.08 -7.42 7.55
CA GLY A 64 14.86 -7.83 8.94
C GLY A 64 15.47 -9.20 9.21
N ASN A 65 15.31 -9.71 10.45
CA ASN A 65 15.95 -10.95 10.90
C ASN A 65 15.75 -12.18 9.99
N ASN A 66 14.65 -12.24 9.22
CA ASN A 66 14.30 -13.41 8.42
C ASN A 66 13.88 -13.10 6.97
N SER A 67 13.97 -11.85 6.52
CA SER A 67 13.52 -11.49 5.17
C SER A 67 14.11 -10.20 4.65
N LEU A 68 14.32 -10.17 3.34
CA LEU A 68 14.51 -8.97 2.55
C LEU A 68 13.18 -8.60 1.90
N SER A 69 12.78 -7.34 2.03
CA SER A 69 11.63 -6.77 1.34
C SER A 69 12.09 -5.53 0.59
N TRP A 70 11.46 -5.24 -0.54
CA TRP A 70 11.76 -4.06 -1.33
C TRP A 70 10.50 -3.50 -1.97
N SER A 71 10.55 -2.28 -2.46
CA SER A 71 9.50 -1.71 -3.28
C SER A 71 10.08 -0.70 -4.25
N LEU A 72 9.62 -0.76 -5.50
CA LEU A 72 10.05 0.15 -6.56
C LEU A 72 8.99 1.22 -6.76
N TRP A 73 9.40 2.49 -6.78
CA TRP A 73 8.51 3.64 -6.88
C TRP A 73 8.96 4.60 -7.99
N GLN A 74 8.02 5.25 -8.66
CA GLN A 74 8.30 6.38 -9.54
C GLN A 74 8.02 7.71 -8.84
N LYS A 75 8.91 8.66 -8.99
CA LYS A 75 8.72 10.05 -8.58
C LYS A 75 8.75 10.94 -9.81
N VAL A 76 7.64 11.60 -10.08
CA VAL A 76 7.51 12.64 -11.10
C VAL A 76 7.67 14.00 -10.41
N PRO A 77 8.38 14.99 -10.97
CA PRO A 77 8.61 16.27 -10.30
C PRO A 77 7.32 17.01 -9.94
N GLU A 78 6.27 16.81 -10.74
CA GLU A 78 4.94 17.42 -10.53
C GLU A 78 4.08 16.69 -9.49
N GLU A 79 4.50 15.51 -9.01
CA GLU A 79 3.75 14.73 -8.04
C GLU A 79 4.33 14.85 -6.63
N THR A 80 3.47 15.22 -5.68
CA THR A 80 3.84 15.33 -4.27
C THR A 80 4.19 13.98 -3.64
N GLN A 81 3.63 12.88 -4.17
CA GLN A 81 3.84 11.53 -3.67
C GLN A 81 4.27 10.60 -4.81
N GLY A 82 5.23 9.72 -4.52
CA GLY A 82 5.64 8.69 -5.48
C GLY A 82 4.52 7.69 -5.76
N ARG A 83 4.63 6.97 -6.88
CA ARG A 83 3.73 5.88 -7.27
C ARG A 83 4.44 4.54 -7.13
N PRO A 84 3.86 3.55 -6.44
CA PRO A 84 4.44 2.22 -6.38
C PRO A 84 4.30 1.53 -7.74
N LEU A 85 5.36 0.84 -8.16
CA LEU A 85 5.41 -0.03 -9.32
C LEU A 85 5.42 -1.50 -8.92
N GLU A 86 6.19 -1.85 -7.88
CA GLU A 86 6.39 -3.22 -7.42
C GLU A 86 6.68 -3.25 -5.91
N PHE A 87 6.38 -4.39 -5.27
CA PHE A 87 6.53 -4.69 -3.84
C PHE A 87 7.17 -6.07 -3.65
#